data_AF-A0A967GGA1-F1
#
_entry.id   AF-A0A967GGA1-F1
#
_cell.length_a   1.000
_cell.length_b   1.000
_cell.length_c   1.000
_cell.angle_alpha   90.00
_cell.angle_beta   90.00
_cell.angle_gamma   90.00
#
_symmetry.space_group_name_H-M   'P 1'
#
loop_
_entity.id
_entity.type
_entity.pdbx_description
1 polymer ?
#
loop_
_entity_poly.entity_id
_entity_poly.type
_entity_poly.pdbx_seq_one_letter_code
_entity_poly.pdbx_strand_id
1 'polypeptide(L)'
;MEKFTVVEGLSVPLDRPNVDTDAIIPKQFLKSIKRTGFGPNLFDEWRYLDHGEPGMDNSKRPLNPDFVLNAPRYQGARILLARENFGCGS
;
A
#
# COMPACT_ATOMS: atom_id res chain seq x y z
N MET A 1 11.68 -16.74 -4.05
CA MET A 1 12.06 -15.96 -2.86
C MET A 1 13.42 -15.36 -3.15
N GLU A 2 13.55 -14.05 -3.05
CA GLU A 2 14.84 -13.38 -3.26
C GLU A 2 15.66 -13.43 -1.97
N LYS A 3 16.99 -13.57 -2.08
CA LYS A 3 17.87 -13.56 -0.92
C LYS A 3 17.89 -12.16 -0.33
N PHE A 4 17.49 -12.02 0.92
CA PHE A 4 17.61 -10.77 1.65
C PHE A 4 19.07 -10.57 2.08
N THR A 5 19.70 -9.49 1.64
CA THR A 5 21.07 -9.10 2.03
C THR A 5 21.04 -7.73 2.70
N VAL A 6 21.20 -6.67 1.92
CA VAL A 6 21.19 -5.28 2.37
C VAL A 6 20.20 -4.52 1.51
N VAL A 7 19.31 -3.77 2.16
CA VAL A 7 18.37 -2.87 1.49
C VAL A 7 18.68 -1.45 1.95
N GLU A 8 19.24 -0.67 1.05
CA GLU A 8 19.35 0.78 1.18
C GLU A 8 18.24 1.44 0.38
N GLY A 9 17.64 2.49 0.95
CA GLY A 9 16.59 3.23 0.28
C GLY A 9 15.91 4.23 1.20
N LEU A 10 15.11 5.09 0.58
CA LEU A 10 14.30 6.08 1.27
C LEU A 10 13.27 5.37 2.17
N SER A 11 13.11 5.91 3.37
CA SER A 11 12.06 5.50 4.30
C SER A 11 10.85 6.43 4.21
N VAL A 12 9.65 5.86 4.40
CA VAL A 12 8.39 6.59 4.50
C VAL A 12 7.72 6.27 5.84
N PRO A 13 7.38 7.27 6.66
CA PRO A 13 6.66 7.06 7.91
C PRO A 13 5.16 6.95 7.67
N LEU A 14 4.56 5.83 8.07
CA LEU A 14 3.12 5.67 8.19
C LEU A 14 2.75 5.80 9.66
N ASP A 15 2.40 7.02 10.06
CA ASP A 15 2.12 7.37 11.46
C ASP A 15 0.72 6.95 11.91
N ARG A 16 0.45 5.64 11.87
CA ARG A 16 -0.83 5.03 12.27
C ARG A 16 -0.58 3.67 12.95
N PRO A 17 -1.04 3.46 14.20
CA PRO A 17 -1.03 2.13 14.83
C PRO A 17 -2.18 1.26 14.31
N ASN A 18 -2.12 -0.05 14.55
CA ASN A 18 -3.19 -0.99 14.23
C ASN A 18 -3.62 -0.96 12.75
N VAL A 19 -2.65 -0.88 11.84
CA VAL A 19 -2.90 -0.98 10.40
C VAL A 19 -3.24 -2.44 10.10
N ASP A 20 -4.50 -2.73 9.80
CA ASP A 20 -4.96 -4.10 9.57
C ASP A 20 -4.76 -4.61 8.14
N THR A 21 -5.03 -5.90 7.92
CA THR A 21 -4.86 -6.56 6.61
C THR A 21 -5.77 -6.00 5.53
N ASP A 22 -7.01 -5.60 5.86
CA ASP A 22 -7.93 -4.94 4.93
C ASP A 22 -7.45 -3.53 4.57
N ALA A 23 -6.81 -2.81 5.49
CA ALA A 23 -6.19 -1.52 5.24
C ALA A 23 -4.98 -1.66 4.31
N ILE A 24 -4.14 -2.69 4.50
CA ILE A 24 -3.00 -2.97 3.61
C ILE A 24 -3.50 -3.31 2.21
N ILE A 25 -4.48 -4.20 2.10
CA ILE A 25 -5.10 -4.59 0.85
C ILE A 25 -6.56 -5.00 1.05
N PRO A 26 -7.52 -4.22 0.52
CA PRO A 26 -8.93 -4.55 0.69
C PRO A 26 -9.31 -5.90 0.06
N LYS A 27 -10.14 -6.68 0.76
CA LYS A 27 -10.58 -8.02 0.35
C LYS A 27 -11.18 -8.13 -1.06
N GLN A 28 -11.75 -7.07 -1.63
CA GLN A 28 -12.31 -7.12 -2.99
C GLN A 28 -11.25 -7.49 -4.04
N PHE A 29 -10.00 -7.07 -3.82
CA PHE A 29 -8.89 -7.38 -4.72
C PHE A 29 -8.41 -8.84 -4.57
N LEU A 30 -8.67 -9.48 -3.43
CA LEU A 30 -8.26 -10.87 -3.15
C LEU A 30 -9.13 -11.93 -3.85
N LYS A 31 -10.17 -11.52 -4.58
CA LYS A 31 -10.98 -12.43 -5.43
C LYS A 31 -10.26 -12.85 -6.71
N SER A 32 -9.12 -12.23 -7.03
CA SER A 32 -8.32 -12.56 -8.21
C SER A 32 -7.58 -13.88 -8.04
N ILE A 33 -7.59 -14.73 -9.07
CA ILE A 33 -6.75 -15.95 -9.14
C ILE A 33 -5.29 -15.65 -9.50
N LYS A 34 -4.97 -14.41 -9.89
CA LYS A 34 -3.61 -14.01 -10.27
C LYS A 34 -2.76 -13.83 -9.01
N ARG A 35 -1.51 -14.32 -9.05
CA ARG A 35 -0.54 -14.22 -7.96
C ARG A 35 0.31 -12.95 -7.98
N THR A 36 0.08 -12.06 -8.95
CA THR A 36 0.87 -10.84 -9.19
C THR A 36 -0.04 -9.64 -9.43
N GLY A 37 0.51 -8.43 -9.35
CA GLY A 37 -0.20 -7.20 -9.71
C GLY A 37 -0.97 -6.53 -8.58
N PHE A 38 -0.72 -6.86 -7.32
CA PHE A 38 -1.40 -6.26 -6.17
C PHE A 38 -0.81 -4.91 -5.73
N GLY A 39 0.43 -4.58 -6.14
CA GLY A 39 1.13 -3.36 -5.73
C GLY A 39 0.34 -2.04 -5.94
N PRO A 40 -0.39 -1.85 -7.06
CA PRO A 40 -1.22 -0.67 -7.25
C PRO A 40 -2.36 -0.53 -6.22
N ASN A 41 -2.85 -1.63 -5.65
CA ASN A 41 -3.98 -1.65 -4.70
C ASN A 41 -3.51 -1.57 -3.24
N LEU A 42 -2.20 -1.43 -2.99
CA LEU A 42 -1.64 -1.25 -1.65
C LEU A 42 -2.23 0.03 -1.03
N PHE A 43 -2.84 -0.11 0.14
CA PHE A 43 -3.53 0.96 0.88
C PHE A 43 -4.62 1.66 0.05
N ASP A 44 -5.39 0.92 -0.76
CA ASP A 44 -6.34 1.49 -1.73
C ASP A 44 -7.25 2.60 -1.14
N GLU A 45 -7.91 2.28 -0.03
CA GLU A 45 -8.85 3.16 0.69
C GLU A 45 -8.18 4.45 1.24
N TRP A 46 -6.86 4.46 1.38
CA TRP A 46 -6.12 5.66 1.79
C TRP A 46 -5.44 6.35 0.60
N ARG A 47 -5.03 5.58 -0.40
CA ARG A 47 -4.18 6.01 -1.50
C ARG A 47 -4.95 6.73 -2.59
N TYR A 48 -6.20 6.36 -2.83
CA TYR A 48 -7.04 6.96 -3.87
C TYR A 48 -8.23 7.70 -3.26
N LEU A 49 -8.77 8.67 -4.00
CA LEU A 49 -9.95 9.44 -3.59
C LEU A 49 -11.27 8.80 -4.03
N ASP A 50 -11.21 7.80 -4.90
CA ASP A 50 -12.36 7.05 -5.41
C ASP A 50 -12.35 5.59 -4.91
N HIS A 51 -13.46 4.88 -5.13
CA HIS A 51 -13.56 3.47 -4.79
C HIS A 51 -12.87 2.59 -5.84
N GLY A 52 -12.06 1.63 -5.37
CA GLY A 52 -11.32 0.71 -6.22
C GLY A 52 -12.01 -0.63 -6.40
N GLU A 53 -12.15 -1.07 -7.65
CA GLU A 53 -12.72 -2.36 -8.03
C GLU A 53 -11.71 -3.24 -8.78
N PRO A 54 -11.84 -4.58 -8.72
CA PRO A 54 -10.98 -5.49 -9.47
C PRO A 54 -10.98 -5.19 -10.97
N GLY A 55 -9.78 -5.02 -11.54
CA GLY A 55 -9.59 -4.78 -12.97
C GLY A 55 -9.67 -3.30 -13.39
N MET A 56 -9.92 -2.38 -12.46
CA MET A 56 -9.77 -0.95 -12.73
C MET A 56 -8.31 -0.59 -13.02
N ASP A 57 -8.12 0.40 -13.89
CA ASP A 57 -6.81 0.96 -14.19
C ASP A 57 -6.43 2.01 -13.15
N ASN A 58 -5.61 1.63 -12.17
CA ASN A 58 -5.18 2.52 -11.08
C ASN A 58 -4.43 3.76 -11.59
N SER A 59 -3.85 3.76 -12.81
CA SER A 59 -3.13 4.93 -13.34
C SER A 59 -4.04 6.13 -13.63
N LYS A 60 -5.35 5.89 -13.73
CA LYS A 60 -6.37 6.92 -13.98
C LYS A 60 -7.11 7.35 -12.71
N ARG A 61 -6.83 6.69 -11.58
CA ARG A 61 -7.53 6.95 -10.32
C ARG A 61 -6.93 8.18 -9.64
N PRO A 62 -7.76 9.10 -9.10
CA PRO A 62 -7.29 10.29 -8.40
C PRO A 62 -6.54 9.89 -7.12
N LEU A 63 -5.26 10.30 -7.01
CA LEU A 63 -4.47 10.06 -5.80
C LEU A 63 -4.91 10.98 -4.67
N ASN A 64 -4.95 10.44 -3.46
CA ASN A 64 -5.15 11.22 -2.25
C ASN A 64 -3.85 11.98 -1.87
N PRO A 65 -3.80 13.32 -1.97
CA PRO A 65 -2.59 14.08 -1.67
C PRO A 65 -2.19 14.04 -0.19
N ASP A 66 -3.13 13.73 0.70
CA ASP A 66 -2.90 13.66 2.15
C ASP A 66 -2.31 12.30 2.58
N PHE A 67 -2.29 11.31 1.68
CA PHE A 67 -1.68 10.03 1.97
C PHE A 67 -0.17 10.08 1.77
N VAL A 68 0.57 9.71 2.81
CA VAL A 68 2.02 9.92 2.89
C VAL A 68 2.80 9.22 1.76
N LEU A 69 2.39 8.04 1.31
CA LEU A 69 3.06 7.35 0.19
C LEU A 69 2.85 8.06 -1.17
N ASN A 70 1.86 8.96 -1.30
CA ASN A 70 1.66 9.74 -2.51
C ASN A 70 2.49 11.03 -2.53
N ALA A 71 3.03 11.47 -1.38
CA ALA A 71 3.79 12.71 -1.34
C ALA A 71 5.07 12.60 -2.20
N PRO A 72 5.40 13.61 -3.04
CA PRO A 72 6.55 13.56 -3.96
C PRO A 72 7.88 13.21 -3.28
N ARG A 73 8.05 13.67 -2.03
CA ARG A 73 9.25 13.42 -1.24
C ARG A 73 9.49 11.96 -0.89
N TYR A 74 8.48 11.10 -0.98
CA TYR A 74 8.54 9.66 -0.66
C TYR A 74 8.50 8.76 -1.89
N GLN A 75 8.56 9.34 -3.10
CA GLN A 75 8.62 8.57 -4.34
C GLN A 75 9.89 7.70 -4.37
N GLY A 76 9.71 6.40 -4.65
CA GLY A 76 10.79 5.41 -4.64
C GLY A 76 11.18 4.92 -3.24
N ALA A 77 10.40 5.21 -2.19
CA ALA A 77 10.62 4.64 -0.87
C ALA A 77 10.62 3.10 -0.90
N ARG A 78 11.57 2.50 -0.19
CA ARG A 78 11.75 1.05 -0.09
C ARG A 78 11.51 0.52 1.33
N ILE A 79 11.45 1.42 2.30
CA ILE A 79 11.35 1.10 3.73
C ILE A 79 10.11 1.79 4.28
N LEU A 80 9.18 1.03 4.87
CA LEU A 80 8.02 1.56 5.57
C LEU A 80 8.31 1.59 7.07
N LEU A 81 8.22 2.76 7.69
CA LEU A 81 8.26 2.90 9.14
C LEU A 81 6.82 2.95 9.66
N ALA A 82 6.37 1.86 10.29
CA ALA A 82 5.03 1.76 10.84
C ALA A 82 5.05 1.89 12.37
N ARG A 83 3.88 2.18 12.96
CA ARG A 83 3.65 2.10 14.40
C ARG A 83 3.34 0.66 14.82
N GLU A 84 2.97 0.49 16.08
CA GLU A 84 2.64 -0.78 16.71
C GLU A 84 1.49 -1.50 15.99
N ASN A 85 1.54 -2.84 16.04
CA ASN A 85 0.49 -3.73 15.55
C ASN A 85 0.17 -3.58 14.05
N PHE A 86 1.21 -3.32 13.24
CA PHE A 86 1.09 -3.30 11.78
C PHE A 86 0.86 -4.72 11.24
N GLY A 87 -0.12 -4.87 10.35
CA GLY A 87 -0.55 -6.16 9.80
C GLY A 87 -1.48 -6.93 10.73
N CYS A 88 -2.17 -6.26 11.65
CA CYS A 88 -3.16 -6.90 12.51
C CYS A 88 -4.43 -7.31 11.74
N GLY A 89 -5.29 -8.08 12.38
CA GLY A 89 -6.43 -8.71 11.72
C GLY A 89 -6.47 -10.20 12.07
N SER A 90 -7.45 -10.91 11.52
CA SER A 90 -7.67 -12.33 11.78
C SER A 90 -6.49 -13.21 11.39
#